data_AF-A0A1C5QRX7-F1
#
_entry.id   AF-A0A1C5QRX7-F1
#
_cell.length_a   1.000
_cell.length_b   1.000
_cell.length_c   1.000
_cell.angle_alpha   90.00
_cell.angle_beta   90.00
_cell.angle_gamma   90.00
#
_symmetry.space_group_name_H-M   'P 1'
#
loop_
_entity.id
_entity.type
_entity.pdbx_description
1 polymer ?
#
loop_
_entity_poly.entity_id
_entity_poly.type
_entity_poly.pdbx_seq_one_letter_code
_entity_poly.pdbx_strand_id
1 'polypeptide(L)'
;MMKRKMTRRNFLKVAAAVSAAGVMSACGGDGMPPASSENGNTGNTGNAGDTGNSGETPDNGSGGDSGEEEEVIETNWKYRETDYLVPNGTVEITGYNGTLESNVVIPEKIGKYTVTIIGGLDNRDEILSVTIPANVKKISNSAFSECHSLKQIYFSEGLEAIWDDAFYKCTSLQSIDLPSSVNHLGQRIFNGCEKIKTVSIPSNVHGLYGTFQGSGITEIVIPDTVEEITSETFLGCKDLVKVELQGNPKWGDNEFAQCSSLELIELPDDMEKINKGMFCDCNALKNFKFPSKLKYIGDSAFMRVAFAEVKLPESVVRIDDYAFYGSESIKNVTLPQTLTYIGKAAFEGTGITKVVLPERLTDIAEKMFLECRKLESIYIPKAVQTIGKEAFKDCSLRDVYYGGNEEQWKQLVRDHEELNYITPHYNSSALLATLSL
;
A
#
# COMPACT_ATOMS: atom_id res chain seq x y z
N MET A 1 -18.25 63.55 -18.71
CA MET A 1 -17.32 62.45 -18.37
C MET A 1 -18.02 61.12 -18.63
N MET A 2 -17.64 60.45 -19.73
CA MET A 2 -18.35 59.32 -20.32
C MET A 2 -18.07 58.00 -19.59
N LYS A 3 -19.15 57.29 -19.22
CA LYS A 3 -19.14 55.85 -18.94
C LYS A 3 -18.77 55.09 -20.20
N ARG A 4 -17.75 54.23 -20.16
CA ARG A 4 -17.52 53.18 -21.17
C ARG A 4 -17.52 51.80 -20.52
N LYS A 5 -18.50 51.01 -20.96
CA LYS A 5 -18.63 49.56 -20.81
C LYS A 5 -17.32 48.89 -21.27
N MET A 6 -16.80 47.96 -20.47
CA MET A 6 -15.86 46.96 -20.96
C MET A 6 -16.52 45.59 -20.83
N THR A 7 -16.58 44.91 -21.97
CA THR A 7 -17.45 43.80 -22.28
C THR A 7 -16.87 42.50 -21.72
N ARG A 8 -17.67 41.72 -20.98
CA ARG A 8 -17.39 40.32 -20.66
C ARG A 8 -17.27 39.52 -21.97
N ARG A 9 -16.08 39.01 -22.28
CA ARG A 9 -15.88 37.93 -23.27
C ARG A 9 -14.65 37.11 -22.88
N ASN A 10 -14.92 35.82 -22.62
CA ASN A 10 -14.02 34.66 -22.67
C ASN A 10 -12.85 34.58 -21.68
N PHE A 11 -13.18 34.28 -20.42
CA PHE A 11 -12.35 33.42 -19.56
C PHE A 11 -13.16 32.16 -19.26
N LEU A 12 -13.23 31.25 -20.23
CA LEU A 12 -13.78 29.91 -20.07
C LEU A 12 -12.99 28.98 -20.99
N LYS A 13 -12.47 27.88 -20.41
CA LYS A 13 -11.79 26.74 -21.04
C LYS A 13 -10.27 26.87 -21.33
N VAL A 14 -9.46 26.66 -20.28
CA VAL A 14 -8.35 25.67 -20.29
C VAL A 14 -8.26 25.05 -18.89
N ALA A 15 -9.31 24.35 -18.49
CA ALA A 15 -9.19 23.23 -17.57
C ALA A 15 -9.37 22.01 -18.47
N ALA A 16 -8.27 21.60 -19.11
CA ALA A 16 -8.28 20.40 -19.95
C ALA A 16 -8.49 19.21 -19.03
N ALA A 17 -9.51 18.43 -19.37
CA ALA A 17 -9.93 17.24 -18.67
C ALA A 17 -8.81 16.20 -18.68
N VAL A 18 -8.08 16.09 -17.56
CA VAL A 18 -7.58 14.80 -17.10
C VAL A 18 -8.66 14.31 -16.14
N SER A 19 -9.51 13.40 -16.61
CA SER A 19 -10.54 12.82 -15.76
C SER A 19 -9.86 12.11 -14.59
N ALA A 20 -10.15 12.56 -13.37
CA ALA A 20 -9.83 11.86 -12.14
C ALA A 20 -10.35 10.40 -12.10
N ALA A 21 -11.21 10.01 -13.05
CA ALA A 21 -11.68 8.64 -13.24
C ALA A 21 -10.66 7.69 -13.92
N GLY A 22 -9.67 8.20 -14.67
CA GLY A 22 -8.62 7.38 -15.27
C GLY A 22 -7.38 7.19 -14.38
N VAL A 23 -7.23 8.03 -13.36
CA VAL A 23 -6.06 8.08 -12.46
C VAL A 23 -6.20 7.15 -11.25
N MET A 24 -7.44 6.84 -10.85
CA MET A 24 -7.74 5.83 -9.81
C MET A 24 -7.24 4.42 -10.19
N SER A 25 -7.08 4.13 -11.48
CA SER A 25 -6.64 2.82 -12.03
C SER A 25 -5.11 2.66 -12.10
N ALA A 26 -4.33 3.73 -11.90
CA ALA A 26 -2.86 3.65 -12.00
C ALA A 26 -2.19 3.15 -10.71
N CYS A 27 -2.78 3.42 -9.54
CA CYS A 27 -2.28 2.94 -8.24
C CYS A 27 -3.15 1.83 -7.62
N GLY A 28 -4.31 1.50 -8.20
CA GLY A 28 -5.07 0.27 -7.93
C GLY A 28 -5.09 -0.58 -9.19
N GLY A 29 -4.51 -1.78 -9.13
CA GLY A 29 -4.46 -2.68 -10.28
C GLY A 29 -5.84 -3.08 -10.76
N ASP A 30 -6.35 -2.43 -11.80
CA ASP A 30 -7.41 -2.94 -12.68
C ASP A 30 -7.39 -2.12 -13.98
N GLY A 31 -6.77 -2.70 -15.01
CA GLY A 31 -6.54 -2.03 -16.30
C GLY A 31 -5.71 -2.84 -17.30
N MET A 32 -5.92 -4.16 -17.40
CA MET A 32 -5.44 -4.96 -18.54
C MET A 32 -6.64 -5.40 -19.39
N PRO A 33 -6.70 -5.12 -20.70
CA PRO A 33 -7.67 -5.75 -21.60
C PRO A 33 -7.32 -7.23 -21.83
N PRO A 34 -8.29 -8.09 -22.18
CA PRO A 34 -8.17 -9.53 -22.02
C PRO A 34 -7.20 -10.15 -23.02
N ALA A 35 -6.23 -10.92 -22.53
CA ALA A 35 -5.51 -11.87 -23.35
C ALA A 35 -6.28 -13.20 -23.35
N SER A 36 -6.60 -13.62 -24.58
CA SER A 36 -7.27 -14.85 -24.96
C SER A 36 -6.62 -16.12 -24.40
N SER A 37 -7.48 -17.09 -24.11
CA SER A 37 -7.20 -18.51 -23.84
C SER A 37 -6.08 -19.12 -24.67
N GLU A 38 -5.22 -19.92 -24.04
CA GLU A 38 -4.79 -21.21 -24.59
C GLU A 38 -4.27 -22.16 -23.50
N ASN A 39 -4.69 -23.41 -23.62
CA ASN A 39 -4.40 -24.56 -22.77
C ASN A 39 -2.91 -24.95 -22.77
N GLY A 40 -2.44 -25.57 -21.68
CA GLY A 40 -1.08 -26.12 -21.62
C GLY A 40 -0.77 -26.95 -20.37
N ASN A 41 -1.44 -28.08 -20.25
CA ASN A 41 -1.24 -29.22 -19.34
C ASN A 41 0.23 -29.58 -19.01
N THR A 42 0.51 -29.95 -17.74
CA THR A 42 1.15 -31.20 -17.26
C THR A 42 1.09 -31.18 -15.72
N GLY A 43 0.78 -32.22 -14.95
CA GLY A 43 0.50 -33.62 -15.19
C GLY A 43 0.86 -34.39 -13.91
N ASN A 44 0.08 -35.44 -13.62
CA ASN A 44 0.40 -36.58 -12.72
C ASN A 44 0.33 -36.34 -11.19
N THR A 45 -0.19 -37.22 -10.35
CA THR A 45 -0.70 -38.62 -10.41
C THR A 45 -1.73 -38.76 -9.28
N GLY A 46 -2.84 -39.47 -9.42
CA GLY A 46 -2.84 -40.90 -9.08
C GLY A 46 -4.21 -41.29 -8.55
N ASN A 47 -4.93 -41.99 -9.39
CA ASN A 47 -6.25 -42.58 -9.22
C ASN A 47 -6.26 -43.69 -8.17
N ALA A 48 -7.37 -43.85 -7.43
CA ALA A 48 -8.10 -45.12 -7.30
C ALA A 48 -9.30 -44.91 -6.38
N GLY A 49 -10.48 -44.84 -6.98
CA GLY A 49 -11.71 -45.18 -6.27
C GLY A 49 -11.83 -46.69 -6.11
N ASP A 50 -12.59 -47.13 -5.12
CA ASP A 50 -13.56 -48.19 -5.36
C ASP A 50 -14.74 -48.06 -4.39
N THR A 51 -15.85 -48.54 -4.91
CA THR A 51 -17.23 -48.40 -4.50
C THR A 51 -17.69 -49.49 -3.53
N GLY A 52 -18.65 -49.10 -2.68
CA GLY A 52 -19.80 -49.93 -2.32
C GLY A 52 -19.58 -51.10 -1.36
N ASN A 53 -20.19 -51.01 -0.17
CA ASN A 53 -21.00 -52.14 0.30
C ASN A 53 -22.09 -51.71 1.28
N SER A 54 -23.29 -52.20 1.02
CA SER A 54 -24.47 -52.24 1.87
C SER A 54 -24.30 -53.26 3.01
N GLY A 55 -24.77 -52.93 4.22
CA GLY A 55 -24.91 -53.87 5.32
C GLY A 55 -25.87 -53.32 6.37
N GLU A 56 -27.08 -53.87 6.40
CA GLU A 56 -28.05 -53.68 7.49
C GLU A 56 -27.71 -54.57 8.70
N THR A 57 -28.33 -54.20 9.84
CA THR A 57 -28.65 -54.96 11.09
C THR A 57 -27.69 -54.80 12.28
N PRO A 58 -28.17 -54.99 13.53
CA PRO A 58 -29.45 -54.58 14.13
C PRO A 58 -29.28 -53.86 15.49
N ASP A 59 -30.41 -53.31 15.95
CA ASP A 59 -30.69 -52.84 17.32
C ASP A 59 -30.40 -53.90 18.40
N ASN A 60 -29.83 -53.47 19.54
CA ASN A 60 -30.09 -54.01 20.88
C ASN A 60 -29.39 -53.17 21.97
N GLY A 61 -30.15 -52.24 22.56
CA GLY A 61 -30.39 -52.07 23.99
C GLY A 61 -29.22 -52.10 25.01
N SER A 62 -29.11 -51.02 25.80
CA SER A 62 -29.45 -51.00 27.25
C SER A 62 -28.48 -50.16 28.09
N GLY A 63 -29.05 -49.20 28.82
CA GLY A 63 -28.67 -48.94 30.21
C GLY A 63 -27.65 -47.83 30.45
N GLY A 64 -28.14 -46.67 30.88
CA GLY A 64 -27.29 -45.62 31.43
C GLY A 64 -28.00 -44.28 31.56
N ASP A 65 -29.19 -44.28 32.20
CA ASP A 65 -29.75 -43.06 32.76
C ASP A 65 -28.88 -42.63 33.94
N SER A 66 -28.09 -41.59 33.72
CA SER A 66 -27.74 -40.63 34.76
C SER A 66 -27.97 -39.26 34.16
N GLY A 67 -29.23 -38.82 34.21
CA GLY A 67 -29.60 -37.43 34.00
C GLY A 67 -28.77 -36.52 34.90
N GLU A 68 -27.75 -35.89 34.31
CA GLU A 68 -27.48 -34.50 34.60
C GLU A 68 -28.47 -33.75 33.70
N GLU A 69 -29.53 -33.20 34.29
CA GLU A 69 -30.35 -32.21 33.62
C GLU A 69 -29.39 -31.11 33.13
N GLU A 70 -29.09 -31.10 31.83
CA GLU A 70 -28.41 -29.97 31.21
C GLU A 70 -29.30 -28.75 31.46
N GLU A 71 -28.90 -27.94 32.43
CA GLU A 71 -29.52 -26.66 32.72
C GLU A 71 -29.46 -25.85 31.42
N VAL A 72 -30.58 -25.84 30.68
CA VAL A 72 -30.73 -25.05 29.46
C VAL A 72 -30.70 -23.60 29.91
N ILE A 73 -29.50 -23.00 29.93
CA ILE A 73 -29.36 -21.58 30.22
C ILE A 73 -30.06 -20.85 29.08
N GLU A 74 -31.22 -20.25 29.37
CA GLU A 74 -31.84 -19.26 28.51
C GLU A 74 -30.95 -18.02 28.48
N THR A 75 -29.94 -18.07 27.62
CA THR A 75 -29.06 -16.94 27.32
C THR A 75 -29.34 -16.46 25.91
N ASN A 76 -29.28 -15.15 25.73
CA ASN A 76 -29.29 -14.53 24.41
C ASN A 76 -27.97 -14.75 23.67
N TRP A 77 -26.88 -15.11 24.36
CA TRP A 77 -25.59 -15.38 23.74
C TRP A 77 -25.61 -16.72 22.99
N LYS A 78 -25.30 -16.69 21.70
CA LYS A 78 -24.96 -17.88 20.94
C LYS A 78 -23.51 -18.23 21.19
N TYR A 79 -23.25 -19.52 21.38
CA TYR A 79 -21.90 -20.00 21.62
C TYR A 79 -21.68 -21.41 21.08
N ARG A 80 -20.41 -21.79 20.95
CA ARG A 80 -19.97 -23.15 20.63
C ARG A 80 -18.84 -23.53 21.59
N GLU A 81 -18.87 -24.76 22.08
CA GLU A 81 -17.79 -25.29 22.93
C GLU A 81 -16.49 -25.45 22.13
N THR A 82 -15.36 -25.17 22.77
CA THR A 82 -14.03 -25.13 22.15
C THR A 82 -13.02 -26.07 22.81
N ASP A 83 -13.17 -26.37 24.10
CA ASP A 83 -12.36 -27.36 24.81
C ASP A 83 -13.19 -28.08 25.88
N TYR A 84 -13.38 -29.39 25.68
CA TYR A 84 -14.12 -30.29 26.58
C TYR A 84 -13.25 -30.88 27.69
N LEU A 85 -11.92 -30.73 27.60
CA LEU A 85 -10.97 -31.32 28.55
C LEU A 85 -10.69 -30.40 29.75
N VAL A 86 -11.07 -29.12 29.66
CA VAL A 86 -10.96 -28.15 30.75
C VAL A 86 -12.14 -28.31 31.72
N PRO A 87 -11.94 -28.32 33.06
CA PRO A 87 -13.04 -28.33 34.00
C PRO A 87 -14.01 -27.16 33.76
N ASN A 88 -15.30 -27.50 33.61
CA ASN A 88 -16.39 -26.60 33.20
C ASN A 88 -16.36 -26.11 31.74
N GLY A 89 -15.40 -26.57 30.93
CA GLY A 89 -15.28 -26.29 29.50
C GLY A 89 -15.03 -24.83 29.12
N THR A 90 -14.68 -24.61 27.86
CA THR A 90 -14.53 -23.26 27.28
C THR A 90 -15.41 -23.08 26.06
N VAL A 91 -15.80 -21.83 25.79
CA VAL A 91 -16.67 -21.50 24.64
C VAL A 91 -16.15 -20.33 23.81
N GLU A 92 -16.55 -20.33 22.55
CA GLU A 92 -16.55 -19.19 21.63
C GLU A 92 -17.95 -18.60 21.56
N ILE A 93 -18.07 -17.28 21.73
CA ILE A 93 -19.29 -16.56 21.35
C ILE A 93 -19.39 -16.54 19.83
N THR A 94 -20.56 -16.90 19.30
CA THR A 94 -20.84 -16.92 17.85
C THR A 94 -21.98 -15.97 17.47
N GLY A 95 -22.47 -15.18 18.42
CA GLY A 95 -23.40 -14.08 18.20
C GLY A 95 -24.34 -13.84 19.37
N TYR A 96 -25.33 -12.99 19.15
CA TYR A 96 -26.31 -12.60 20.16
C TYR A 96 -27.73 -12.52 19.58
N ASN A 97 -28.68 -13.19 20.23
CA ASN A 97 -30.11 -13.15 19.94
C ASN A 97 -30.75 -11.99 20.70
N GLY A 98 -31.27 -11.00 19.99
CA GLY A 98 -31.94 -9.84 20.58
C GLY A 98 -31.13 -8.55 20.42
N THR A 99 -31.47 -7.57 21.25
CA THR A 99 -30.89 -6.22 21.22
C THR A 99 -29.82 -6.12 22.29
N LEU A 100 -28.61 -5.76 21.89
CA LEU A 100 -27.52 -5.46 22.81
C LEU A 100 -27.71 -4.05 23.38
N GLU A 101 -27.24 -3.85 24.61
CA GLU A 101 -26.98 -2.50 25.09
C GLU A 101 -25.85 -1.88 24.25
N SER A 102 -25.83 -0.55 24.17
CA SER A 102 -24.79 0.15 23.42
C SER A 102 -23.38 -0.01 24.00
N ASN A 103 -23.27 -0.30 25.30
CA ASN A 103 -22.01 -0.64 25.95
C ASN A 103 -22.01 -2.13 26.30
N VAL A 104 -21.41 -2.94 25.44
CA VAL A 104 -21.41 -4.39 25.57
C VAL A 104 -20.30 -4.81 26.52
N VAL A 105 -20.67 -5.50 27.60
CA VAL A 105 -19.71 -6.22 28.45
C VAL A 105 -19.78 -7.69 28.05
N ILE A 106 -18.70 -8.22 27.49
CA ILE A 106 -18.62 -9.64 27.14
C ILE A 106 -18.64 -10.45 28.45
N PRO A 107 -19.52 -11.46 28.58
CA PRO A 107 -19.62 -12.23 29.82
C PRO A 107 -18.35 -13.07 30.05
N GLU A 108 -17.89 -13.17 31.29
CA GLU A 108 -16.80 -14.09 31.66
C GLU A 108 -17.23 -15.55 31.49
N LYS A 109 -18.51 -15.84 31.73
CA LYS A 109 -19.10 -17.19 31.64
C LYS A 109 -20.47 -17.19 30.98
N ILE A 110 -20.77 -18.30 30.32
CA ILE A 110 -22.12 -18.63 29.87
C ILE A 110 -22.50 -19.95 30.52
N GLY A 111 -23.32 -19.89 31.58
CA GLY A 111 -23.56 -21.05 32.45
C GLY A 111 -22.29 -21.52 33.14
N LYS A 112 -21.98 -22.81 32.99
CA LYS A 112 -20.73 -23.41 33.48
C LYS A 112 -19.49 -22.99 32.66
N TYR A 113 -19.68 -22.69 31.38
CA TYR A 113 -18.58 -22.50 30.43
C TYR A 113 -17.86 -21.17 30.60
N THR A 114 -16.53 -21.19 30.50
CA THR A 114 -15.70 -19.98 30.47
C THR A 114 -15.60 -19.45 29.04
N VAL A 115 -15.87 -18.17 28.82
CA VAL A 115 -15.76 -17.54 27.50
C VAL A 115 -14.30 -17.28 27.18
N THR A 116 -13.74 -17.90 26.14
CA THR A 116 -12.32 -17.71 25.80
C THR A 116 -12.11 -17.12 24.41
N ILE A 117 -13.16 -17.11 23.59
CA ILE A 117 -13.10 -16.63 22.21
C ILE A 117 -14.34 -15.79 21.91
N ILE A 118 -14.18 -14.68 21.19
CA ILE A 118 -15.28 -13.82 20.74
C ILE A 118 -15.38 -13.87 19.22
N GLY A 119 -16.59 -14.11 18.70
CA GLY A 119 -16.95 -14.02 17.29
C GLY A 119 -18.43 -13.65 17.09
N GLY A 120 -18.82 -13.39 15.84
CA GLY A 120 -20.22 -13.24 15.42
C GLY A 120 -20.97 -12.02 15.97
N LEU A 121 -20.27 -10.95 16.33
CA LEU A 121 -20.85 -9.65 16.69
C LEU A 121 -20.68 -8.61 15.58
N ASP A 122 -20.49 -9.04 14.34
CA ASP A 122 -20.39 -8.21 13.15
C ASP A 122 -21.71 -7.53 12.77
N ASN A 123 -21.63 -6.41 12.05
CA ASN A 123 -22.76 -5.66 11.52
C ASN A 123 -23.73 -5.14 12.62
N ARG A 124 -23.18 -4.77 13.77
CA ARG A 124 -23.94 -4.30 14.95
C ARG A 124 -23.70 -2.83 15.22
N ASP A 125 -24.41 -1.96 14.51
CA ASP A 125 -24.32 -0.51 14.64
C ASP A 125 -24.91 0.05 15.94
N GLU A 126 -25.61 -0.78 16.73
CA GLU A 126 -26.02 -0.41 18.08
C GLU A 126 -24.85 -0.39 19.08
N ILE A 127 -23.76 -1.11 18.80
CA ILE A 127 -22.60 -1.20 19.70
C ILE A 127 -21.77 0.08 19.59
N LEU A 128 -21.64 0.79 20.71
CA LEU A 128 -20.80 1.97 20.87
C LEU A 128 -19.48 1.66 21.58
N SER A 129 -19.49 0.70 22.51
CA SER A 129 -18.26 0.22 23.16
C SER A 129 -18.35 -1.25 23.54
N VAL A 130 -17.18 -1.89 23.63
CA VAL A 130 -17.06 -3.30 24.05
C VAL A 130 -16.01 -3.42 25.16
N THR A 131 -16.35 -4.11 26.25
CA THR A 131 -15.41 -4.51 27.30
C THR A 131 -15.14 -6.01 27.19
N ILE A 132 -13.87 -6.36 27.00
CA ILE A 132 -13.41 -7.75 26.84
C ILE A 132 -12.78 -8.20 28.16
N PRO A 133 -13.28 -9.27 28.83
CA PRO A 133 -12.75 -9.72 30.11
C PRO A 133 -11.45 -10.53 29.96
N ALA A 134 -10.70 -10.67 31.06
CA ALA A 134 -9.34 -11.24 31.07
C ALA A 134 -9.24 -12.72 30.68
N ASN A 135 -10.34 -13.47 30.73
CA ASN A 135 -10.38 -14.86 30.30
C ASN A 135 -10.48 -15.03 28.77
N VAL A 136 -10.76 -13.96 28.02
CA VAL A 136 -10.79 -14.01 26.55
C VAL A 136 -9.36 -14.03 26.02
N LYS A 137 -9.08 -15.08 25.26
CA LYS A 137 -7.78 -15.36 24.62
C LYS A 137 -7.74 -14.95 23.16
N LYS A 138 -8.86 -15.01 22.45
CA LYS A 138 -8.90 -14.77 21.01
C LYS A 138 -10.12 -13.96 20.58
N ILE A 139 -9.93 -13.12 19.56
CA ILE A 139 -11.00 -12.48 18.81
C ILE A 139 -10.99 -13.08 17.41
N SER A 140 -12.03 -13.82 17.06
CA SER A 140 -12.16 -14.57 15.82
C SER A 140 -12.32 -13.68 14.59
N ASN A 141 -12.25 -14.30 13.41
CA ASN A 141 -12.44 -13.64 12.13
C ASN A 141 -13.73 -12.80 12.15
N SER A 142 -13.62 -11.56 11.71
CA SER A 142 -14.72 -10.62 11.55
C SER A 142 -15.56 -10.38 12.81
N ALA A 143 -15.07 -10.70 14.02
CA ALA A 143 -15.88 -10.69 15.24
C ALA A 143 -16.69 -9.42 15.49
N PHE A 144 -16.17 -8.25 15.10
CA PHE A 144 -16.83 -6.94 15.20
C PHE A 144 -16.78 -6.18 13.86
N SER A 145 -16.64 -6.90 12.73
CA SER A 145 -16.60 -6.30 11.40
C SER A 145 -17.87 -5.47 11.14
N GLU A 146 -17.73 -4.31 10.50
CA GLU A 146 -18.82 -3.42 10.12
C GLU A 146 -19.70 -2.95 11.31
N CYS A 147 -19.15 -2.90 12.52
CA CYS A 147 -19.73 -2.16 13.65
C CYS A 147 -19.42 -0.66 13.51
N HIS A 148 -20.11 0.05 12.61
CA HIS A 148 -19.77 1.42 12.22
C HIS A 148 -19.85 2.43 13.36
N SER A 149 -20.67 2.15 14.38
CA SER A 149 -20.83 3.02 15.56
C SER A 149 -19.85 2.70 16.70
N LEU A 150 -19.07 1.62 16.61
CA LEU A 150 -18.13 1.21 17.66
C LEU A 150 -17.04 2.27 17.80
N LYS A 151 -16.93 2.89 18.99
CA LYS A 151 -15.99 3.98 19.27
C LYS A 151 -14.79 3.54 20.09
N GLN A 152 -14.99 2.56 20.97
CA GLN A 152 -14.00 2.16 21.97
C GLN A 152 -14.07 0.66 22.24
N ILE A 153 -12.90 0.05 22.36
CA ILE A 153 -12.74 -1.32 22.86
C ILE A 153 -11.85 -1.23 24.09
N TYR A 154 -12.23 -1.96 25.14
CA TYR A 154 -11.42 -2.13 26.34
C TYR A 154 -10.91 -3.56 26.35
N PHE A 155 -9.65 -3.73 25.93
CA PHE A 155 -8.96 -5.00 25.98
C PHE A 155 -8.51 -5.29 27.42
N SER A 156 -8.54 -6.57 27.81
CA SER A 156 -7.89 -7.04 29.04
C SER A 156 -6.56 -7.71 28.71
N GLU A 157 -5.62 -7.68 29.66
CA GLU A 157 -4.40 -8.49 29.60
C GLU A 157 -4.73 -9.98 29.49
N GLY A 158 -3.94 -10.72 28.73
CA GLY A 158 -4.15 -12.14 28.47
C GLY A 158 -4.82 -12.45 27.13
N LEU A 159 -5.21 -11.43 26.35
CA LEU A 159 -5.59 -11.58 24.94
C LEU A 159 -4.35 -11.95 24.13
N GLU A 160 -4.40 -13.06 23.39
CA GLU A 160 -3.25 -13.63 22.68
C GLU A 160 -3.32 -13.37 21.17
N ALA A 161 -4.52 -13.41 20.58
CA ALA A 161 -4.69 -13.33 19.13
C ALA A 161 -5.93 -12.53 18.70
N ILE A 162 -5.76 -11.72 17.66
CA ILE A 162 -6.86 -11.06 16.93
C ILE A 162 -6.77 -11.52 15.49
N TRP A 163 -7.84 -12.12 14.97
CA TRP A 163 -7.86 -12.74 13.66
C TRP A 163 -8.42 -11.80 12.57
N ASP A 164 -8.47 -12.31 11.34
CA ASP A 164 -8.69 -11.53 10.13
C ASP A 164 -9.99 -10.70 10.20
N ASP A 165 -9.93 -9.45 9.73
CA ASP A 165 -11.08 -8.55 9.62
C ASP A 165 -11.82 -8.26 10.94
N ALA A 166 -11.26 -8.60 12.10
CA ALA A 166 -11.98 -8.55 13.38
C ALA A 166 -12.62 -7.18 13.67
N PHE A 167 -12.04 -6.07 13.21
CA PHE A 167 -12.59 -4.72 13.33
C PHE A 167 -12.69 -4.00 11.97
N TYR A 168 -12.77 -4.76 10.87
CA TYR A 168 -12.91 -4.20 9.52
C TYR A 168 -14.06 -3.21 9.46
N LYS A 169 -13.83 -2.02 8.87
CA LYS A 169 -14.81 -0.94 8.74
C LYS A 169 -15.53 -0.52 10.04
N CYS A 170 -14.88 -0.65 11.19
CA CYS A 170 -15.31 0.05 12.41
C CYS A 170 -15.02 1.57 12.29
N THR A 171 -15.75 2.27 11.43
CA THR A 171 -15.46 3.64 10.99
C THR A 171 -15.52 4.69 12.10
N SER A 172 -16.15 4.39 13.24
CA SER A 172 -16.16 5.28 14.41
C SER A 172 -15.09 5.03 15.45
N LEU A 173 -14.27 3.98 15.28
CA LEU A 173 -13.28 3.56 16.27
C LEU A 173 -12.19 4.62 16.41
N GLN A 174 -11.91 5.07 17.63
CA GLN A 174 -11.07 6.27 17.85
C GLN A 174 -9.66 5.97 18.34
N SER A 175 -9.52 4.96 19.18
CA SER A 175 -8.25 4.55 19.78
C SER A 175 -8.19 3.05 19.89
N ILE A 176 -6.98 2.51 19.69
CA ILE A 176 -6.67 1.10 19.89
C ILE A 176 -5.41 1.00 20.73
N ASP A 177 -5.58 0.40 21.91
CA ASP A 177 -4.50 0.06 22.82
C ASP A 177 -4.41 -1.47 22.90
N LEU A 178 -3.58 -2.06 22.05
CA LEU A 178 -3.41 -3.52 22.01
C LEU A 178 -2.62 -3.98 23.25
N PRO A 179 -3.11 -4.97 24.01
CA PRO A 179 -2.42 -5.42 25.21
C PRO A 179 -1.11 -6.12 24.84
N SER A 180 -0.15 -6.08 25.77
CA SER A 180 1.20 -6.60 25.54
C SER A 180 1.26 -8.11 25.27
N SER A 181 0.22 -8.83 25.69
CA SER A 181 0.06 -10.28 25.48
C SER A 181 -0.26 -10.68 24.04
N VAL A 182 -0.69 -9.75 23.18
CA VAL A 182 -1.03 -10.05 21.78
C VAL A 182 0.23 -10.40 21.01
N ASN A 183 0.26 -11.63 20.48
CA ASN A 183 1.36 -12.17 19.69
C ASN A 183 0.92 -12.54 18.25
N HIS A 184 -0.37 -12.42 17.94
CA HIS A 184 -0.90 -12.66 16.61
C HIS A 184 -1.89 -11.58 16.18
N LEU A 185 -1.60 -10.95 15.05
CA LEU A 185 -2.50 -10.05 14.33
C LEU A 185 -2.76 -10.64 12.94
N GLY A 186 -4.00 -11.01 12.69
CA GLY A 186 -4.51 -11.38 11.38
C GLY A 186 -4.55 -10.22 10.38
N GLN A 187 -5.10 -10.50 9.21
CA GLN A 187 -5.14 -9.59 8.09
C GLN A 187 -6.24 -8.53 8.25
N ARG A 188 -6.00 -7.32 7.76
CA ARG A 188 -7.03 -6.26 7.61
C ARG A 188 -7.81 -5.89 8.88
N ILE A 189 -7.27 -6.17 10.07
CA ILE A 189 -7.98 -5.99 11.35
C ILE A 189 -8.59 -4.58 11.48
N PHE A 190 -7.85 -3.52 11.13
CA PHE A 190 -8.31 -2.12 11.23
C PHE A 190 -8.49 -1.45 9.85
N ASN A 191 -8.67 -2.25 8.80
CA ASN A 191 -8.90 -1.72 7.45
C ASN A 191 -10.24 -0.96 7.41
N GLY A 192 -10.22 0.27 6.90
CA GLY A 192 -11.36 1.18 6.86
C GLY A 192 -11.75 1.79 8.21
N CYS A 193 -10.90 1.70 9.23
CA CYS A 193 -11.14 2.37 10.51
C CYS A 193 -10.74 3.86 10.45
N GLU A 194 -11.58 4.65 9.79
CA GLU A 194 -11.33 6.04 9.37
C GLU A 194 -11.07 7.04 10.51
N LYS A 195 -11.39 6.71 11.78
CA LYS A 195 -11.24 7.64 12.92
C LYS A 195 -10.17 7.24 13.94
N ILE A 196 -9.48 6.12 13.73
CA ILE A 196 -8.41 5.71 14.65
C ILE A 196 -7.27 6.69 14.47
N LYS A 197 -6.86 7.40 15.52
CA LYS A 197 -5.78 8.40 15.41
C LYS A 197 -4.39 7.85 15.72
N THR A 198 -4.33 6.96 16.72
CA THR A 198 -3.10 6.42 17.29
C THR A 198 -3.29 4.93 17.53
N VAL A 199 -2.24 4.16 17.22
CA VAL A 199 -2.16 2.72 17.48
C VAL A 199 -0.79 2.41 18.07
N SER A 200 -0.77 1.67 19.17
CA SER A 200 0.45 1.10 19.73
C SER A 200 0.60 -0.33 19.22
N ILE A 201 1.74 -0.65 18.59
CA ILE A 201 2.07 -2.02 18.18
C ILE A 201 2.81 -2.70 19.34
N PRO A 202 2.29 -3.83 19.88
CA PRO A 202 2.98 -4.58 20.93
C PRO A 202 4.33 -5.14 20.46
N SER A 203 5.29 -5.23 21.36
CA SER A 203 6.64 -5.73 21.09
C SER A 203 6.72 -7.23 20.74
N ASN A 204 5.61 -7.97 20.82
CA ASN A 204 5.55 -9.38 20.44
C ASN A 204 4.98 -9.59 19.03
N VAL A 205 4.72 -8.49 18.30
CA VAL A 205 4.22 -8.53 16.92
C VAL A 205 5.40 -8.58 15.95
N HIS A 206 5.40 -9.60 15.09
CA HIS A 206 6.43 -9.85 14.08
C HIS A 206 6.03 -9.44 12.66
N GLY A 207 4.75 -9.17 12.40
CA GLY A 207 4.30 -8.76 11.07
C GLY A 207 2.99 -8.00 11.07
N LEU A 208 2.80 -7.17 10.04
CA LEU A 208 1.58 -6.41 9.78
C LEU A 208 1.04 -6.80 8.40
N TYR A 209 -0.24 -7.18 8.34
CA TYR A 209 -0.81 -7.86 7.18
C TYR A 209 -2.02 -7.10 6.60
N GLY A 210 -1.82 -5.96 5.95
CA GLY A 210 -2.92 -5.15 5.41
C GLY A 210 -3.72 -4.44 6.51
N THR A 211 -3.14 -4.33 7.70
CA THR A 211 -3.86 -4.05 8.95
C THR A 211 -4.51 -2.67 9.01
N PHE A 212 -3.96 -1.66 8.34
CA PHE A 212 -4.33 -0.24 8.52
C PHE A 212 -4.83 0.46 7.25
N GLN A 213 -5.10 -0.27 6.16
CA GLN A 213 -5.55 0.32 4.90
C GLN A 213 -6.76 1.26 5.13
N GLY A 214 -6.69 2.49 4.62
CA GLY A 214 -7.75 3.49 4.75
C GLY A 214 -8.05 3.95 6.18
N SER A 215 -7.19 3.65 7.15
CA SER A 215 -7.38 4.10 8.53
C SER A 215 -7.04 5.58 8.70
N GLY A 216 -7.60 6.20 9.75
CA GLY A 216 -7.37 7.61 10.09
C GLY A 216 -6.09 7.88 10.89
N ILE A 217 -5.14 6.93 10.90
CA ILE A 217 -3.94 7.03 11.75
C ILE A 217 -3.14 8.27 11.35
N THR A 218 -2.63 8.99 12.35
CA THR A 218 -1.89 10.24 12.14
C THR A 218 -0.39 10.07 12.30
N GLU A 219 0.00 9.14 13.16
CA GLU A 219 1.38 8.74 13.39
C GLU A 219 1.44 7.27 13.76
N ILE A 220 2.56 6.61 13.43
CA ILE A 220 2.82 5.24 13.82
C ILE A 220 4.30 4.99 14.05
N VAL A 221 4.60 4.19 15.08
CA VAL A 221 5.94 3.67 15.37
C VAL A 221 5.94 2.20 14.98
N ILE A 222 6.83 1.81 14.07
CA ILE A 222 7.06 0.42 13.68
C ILE A 222 8.24 -0.11 14.53
N PRO A 223 7.98 -1.01 15.50
CA PRO A 223 9.03 -1.53 16.37
C PRO A 223 10.00 -2.43 15.61
N ASP A 224 11.19 -2.63 16.16
CA ASP A 224 12.25 -3.47 15.58
C ASP A 224 11.88 -4.96 15.50
N THR A 225 10.84 -5.37 16.25
CA THR A 225 10.29 -6.71 16.23
C THR A 225 9.47 -7.02 14.98
N VAL A 226 8.99 -6.01 14.26
CA VAL A 226 8.25 -6.19 13.00
C VAL A 226 9.23 -6.52 11.88
N GLU A 227 9.18 -7.78 11.42
CA GLU A 227 10.06 -8.33 10.39
C GLU A 227 9.45 -8.22 8.99
N GLU A 228 8.12 -8.13 8.88
CA GLU A 228 7.40 -8.10 7.61
C GLU A 228 6.18 -7.16 7.66
N ILE A 229 5.99 -6.37 6.60
CA ILE A 229 4.80 -5.57 6.36
C ILE A 229 4.32 -5.90 4.96
N THR A 230 3.14 -6.52 4.83
CA THR A 230 2.62 -6.90 3.51
C THR A 230 2.06 -5.72 2.76
N SER A 231 1.88 -5.90 1.45
CA SER A 231 1.36 -4.87 0.55
C SER A 231 0.10 -4.21 1.09
N GLU A 232 -0.01 -2.91 0.82
CA GLU A 232 -1.20 -2.08 1.11
C GLU A 232 -1.50 -1.91 2.61
N THR A 233 -0.56 -2.19 3.52
CA THR A 233 -0.83 -2.10 4.96
C THR A 233 -1.20 -0.68 5.40
N PHE A 234 -0.58 0.37 4.85
CA PHE A 234 -0.96 1.77 5.07
C PHE A 234 -1.62 2.46 3.87
N LEU A 235 -2.02 1.72 2.82
CA LEU A 235 -2.64 2.29 1.61
C LEU A 235 -3.83 3.17 1.98
N GLY A 236 -3.82 4.43 1.54
CA GLY A 236 -4.92 5.36 1.74
C GLY A 236 -5.08 5.89 3.17
N CYS A 237 -4.07 5.75 4.05
CA CYS A 237 -4.04 6.44 5.34
C CYS A 237 -3.82 7.94 5.10
N LYS A 238 -4.89 8.65 4.70
CA LYS A 238 -4.82 10.05 4.23
C LYS A 238 -4.44 11.04 5.31
N ASP A 239 -4.62 10.67 6.58
CA ASP A 239 -4.29 11.50 7.74
C ASP A 239 -2.89 11.19 8.31
N LEU A 240 -2.18 10.18 7.78
CA LEU A 240 -0.87 9.77 8.26
C LEU A 240 0.17 10.84 7.91
N VAL A 241 0.75 11.47 8.93
CA VAL A 241 1.73 12.55 8.80
C VAL A 241 3.15 12.05 9.00
N LYS A 242 3.36 11.11 9.93
CA LYS A 242 4.69 10.64 10.33
C LYS A 242 4.72 9.12 10.50
N VAL A 243 5.78 8.51 9.98
CA VAL A 243 6.14 7.11 10.25
C VAL A 243 7.53 7.08 10.89
N GLU A 244 7.63 6.43 12.05
CA GLU A 244 8.90 6.20 12.74
C GLU A 244 9.27 4.71 12.66
N LEU A 245 10.49 4.41 12.22
CA LEU A 245 10.99 3.06 12.06
C LEU A 245 12.07 2.77 13.08
N GLN A 246 11.90 1.71 13.87
CA GLN A 246 12.93 1.19 14.78
C GLN A 246 13.69 0.00 14.17
N GLY A 247 13.15 -0.61 13.11
CA GLY A 247 13.77 -1.70 12.34
C GLY A 247 13.67 -1.49 10.82
N ASN A 248 14.02 -2.54 10.07
CA ASN A 248 13.93 -2.57 8.61
C ASN A 248 13.13 -3.79 8.15
N PRO A 249 11.78 -3.74 8.19
CA PRO A 249 10.95 -4.86 7.80
C PRO A 249 11.08 -5.17 6.31
N LYS A 250 10.72 -6.39 5.92
CA LYS A 250 10.42 -6.70 4.51
C LYS A 250 9.15 -5.98 4.13
N TRP A 251 9.26 -5.04 3.21
CA TRP A 251 8.13 -4.25 2.72
C TRP A 251 7.39 -4.96 1.59
N GLY A 252 6.08 -4.78 1.55
CA GLY A 252 5.23 -5.07 0.40
C GLY A 252 5.13 -3.89 -0.58
N ASP A 253 4.27 -4.05 -1.59
CA ASP A 253 3.99 -3.02 -2.59
C ASP A 253 2.89 -2.05 -2.10
N ASN A 254 2.83 -0.85 -2.66
CA ASN A 254 1.81 0.18 -2.40
C ASN A 254 1.67 0.61 -0.93
N GLU A 255 2.72 0.42 -0.13
CA GLU A 255 2.62 0.50 1.33
C GLU A 255 2.06 1.82 1.84
N PHE A 256 2.62 2.95 1.41
CA PHE A 256 2.15 4.30 1.74
C PHE A 256 1.46 4.97 0.55
N ALA A 257 0.97 4.20 -0.41
CA ALA A 257 0.25 4.76 -1.53
C ALA A 257 -0.96 5.56 -1.01
N GLN A 258 -1.23 6.73 -1.59
CA GLN A 258 -2.32 7.62 -1.20
C GLN A 258 -2.27 8.14 0.26
N CYS A 259 -1.13 8.01 0.95
CA CYS A 259 -0.86 8.72 2.21
C CYS A 259 -0.58 10.20 1.92
N SER A 260 -1.62 10.93 1.51
CA SER A 260 -1.52 12.29 0.98
C SER A 260 -1.03 13.34 1.99
N SER A 261 -1.06 13.03 3.29
CA SER A 261 -0.55 13.89 4.36
C SER A 261 0.83 13.48 4.88
N LEU A 262 1.46 12.43 4.34
CA LEU A 262 2.75 11.94 4.83
C LEU A 262 3.84 12.97 4.55
N GLU A 263 4.39 13.56 5.62
CA GLU A 263 5.43 14.59 5.55
C GLU A 263 6.81 14.05 5.90
N LEU A 264 6.87 13.08 6.82
CA LEU A 264 8.13 12.58 7.38
C LEU A 264 8.16 11.05 7.49
N ILE A 265 9.13 10.47 6.79
CA ILE A 265 9.56 9.08 6.93
C ILE A 265 11.07 9.03 6.67
N GLU A 266 11.82 8.44 7.61
CA GLU A 266 13.24 8.15 7.44
C GLU A 266 13.41 6.67 7.20
N LEU A 267 13.81 6.30 5.97
CA LEU A 267 14.01 4.90 5.60
C LEU A 267 15.33 4.36 6.16
N PRO A 268 15.41 3.07 6.51
CA PRO A 268 16.65 2.43 6.94
C PRO A 268 17.73 2.54 5.87
N ASP A 269 18.94 2.95 6.25
CA ASP A 269 20.01 3.29 5.30
C ASP A 269 20.50 2.07 4.49
N ASP A 270 20.29 0.86 5.01
CA ASP A 270 20.66 -0.40 4.37
C ASP A 270 19.57 -0.98 3.45
N MET A 271 18.43 -0.30 3.28
CA MET A 271 17.38 -0.69 2.35
C MET A 271 17.88 -0.69 0.90
N GLU A 272 17.73 -1.83 0.21
CA GLU A 272 18.20 -2.00 -1.17
C GLU A 272 17.14 -1.73 -2.24
N LYS A 273 15.85 -1.63 -1.87
CA LYS A 273 14.75 -1.47 -2.82
C LYS A 273 13.64 -0.59 -2.25
N ILE A 274 13.16 0.36 -3.07
CA ILE A 274 11.84 0.97 -2.90
C ILE A 274 10.87 0.19 -3.78
N ASN A 275 9.84 -0.37 -3.17
CA ASN A 275 8.87 -1.23 -3.86
C ASN A 275 7.90 -0.48 -4.77
N LYS A 276 7.16 -1.23 -5.58
CA LYS A 276 6.17 -0.68 -6.50
C LYS A 276 5.16 0.15 -5.72
N GLY A 277 4.89 1.37 -6.19
CA GLY A 277 3.87 2.27 -5.66
C GLY A 277 4.06 2.70 -4.20
N MET A 278 5.21 2.39 -3.56
CA MET A 278 5.39 2.55 -2.10
C MET A 278 5.01 3.95 -1.59
N PHE A 279 5.28 5.01 -2.35
CA PHE A 279 4.91 6.39 -2.05
C PHE A 279 4.08 7.04 -3.17
N CYS A 280 3.33 6.26 -3.96
CA CYS A 280 2.40 6.82 -4.95
C CYS A 280 1.45 7.79 -4.23
N ASP A 281 1.26 9.00 -4.75
CA ASP A 281 0.33 10.00 -4.20
C ASP A 281 0.65 10.47 -2.77
N CYS A 282 1.92 10.39 -2.36
CA CYS A 282 2.41 11.06 -1.16
C CYS A 282 2.64 12.55 -1.43
N ASN A 283 1.56 13.30 -1.70
CA ASN A 283 1.60 14.69 -2.14
C ASN A 283 2.11 15.70 -1.08
N ALA A 284 2.28 15.29 0.18
CA ALA A 284 2.86 16.12 1.24
C ALA A 284 4.34 15.85 1.49
N LEU A 285 4.92 14.80 0.89
CA LEU A 285 6.28 14.35 1.16
C LEU A 285 7.31 15.27 0.48
N LYS A 286 7.76 16.30 1.20
CA LYS A 286 8.64 17.37 0.69
C LYS A 286 10.12 17.10 0.89
N ASN A 287 10.48 16.36 1.92
CA ASN A 287 11.85 16.01 2.24
C ASN A 287 11.96 14.50 2.22
N PHE A 288 12.81 13.97 1.34
CA PHE A 288 13.03 12.54 1.24
C PHE A 288 14.52 12.26 1.08
N LYS A 289 15.05 11.41 1.95
CA LYS A 289 16.43 10.95 1.90
C LYS A 289 16.45 9.52 1.38
N PHE A 290 17.05 9.32 0.22
CA PHE A 290 17.25 7.99 -0.34
C PHE A 290 18.26 7.18 0.52
N PRO A 291 17.99 5.90 0.84
CA PRO A 291 18.93 5.02 1.54
C PRO A 291 20.26 4.86 0.79
N SER A 292 21.40 4.85 1.49
CA SER A 292 22.71 4.80 0.84
C SER A 292 23.00 3.51 0.05
N LYS A 293 22.35 2.40 0.40
CA LYS A 293 22.48 1.09 -0.28
C LYS A 293 21.40 0.82 -1.33
N LEU A 294 20.56 1.80 -1.64
CA LEU A 294 19.45 1.64 -2.58
C LEU A 294 19.94 1.20 -3.96
N LYS A 295 19.37 0.12 -4.50
CA LYS A 295 19.68 -0.42 -5.84
C LYS A 295 18.53 -0.24 -6.83
N TYR A 296 17.29 -0.33 -6.36
CA TYR A 296 16.09 -0.42 -7.22
C TYR A 296 14.98 0.53 -6.77
N ILE A 297 14.39 1.25 -7.72
CA ILE A 297 13.17 2.05 -7.52
C ILE A 297 12.07 1.45 -8.40
N GLY A 298 11.04 0.90 -7.76
CA GLY A 298 9.96 0.16 -8.42
C GLY A 298 8.94 1.04 -9.17
N ASP A 299 8.06 0.36 -9.92
CA ASP A 299 7.03 0.99 -10.74
C ASP A 299 6.20 1.98 -9.92
N SER A 300 5.98 3.19 -10.41
CA SER A 300 5.17 4.23 -9.74
C SER A 300 5.58 4.57 -8.29
N ALA A 301 6.78 4.17 -7.83
CA ALA A 301 7.18 4.24 -6.42
C ALA A 301 7.05 5.65 -5.82
N PHE A 302 7.31 6.70 -6.62
CA PHE A 302 7.22 8.11 -6.25
C PHE A 302 6.35 8.88 -7.25
N MET A 303 5.29 8.26 -7.76
CA MET A 303 4.31 8.94 -8.60
C MET A 303 3.61 10.06 -7.79
N ARG A 304 3.54 11.28 -8.35
CA ARG A 304 2.88 12.46 -7.76
C ARG A 304 3.33 12.82 -6.34
N VAL A 305 4.64 12.79 -6.08
CA VAL A 305 5.24 13.27 -4.82
C VAL A 305 5.62 14.76 -4.88
N ALA A 306 5.98 15.33 -3.72
CA ALA A 306 6.20 16.78 -3.57
C ALA A 306 7.65 17.21 -3.27
N PHE A 307 8.61 16.30 -3.13
CA PHE A 307 10.00 16.70 -2.95
C PHE A 307 10.55 17.34 -4.23
N ALA A 308 11.45 18.31 -4.05
CA ALA A 308 11.95 19.12 -5.15
C ALA A 308 13.24 18.60 -5.81
N GLU A 309 13.93 17.67 -5.14
CA GLU A 309 15.25 17.20 -5.54
C GLU A 309 15.33 15.67 -5.43
N VAL A 310 15.87 15.06 -6.48
CA VAL A 310 16.21 13.62 -6.51
C VAL A 310 17.73 13.50 -6.56
N LYS A 311 18.32 13.04 -5.45
CA LYS A 311 19.75 12.73 -5.33
C LYS A 311 19.91 11.24 -5.09
N LEU A 312 20.08 10.48 -6.16
CA LEU A 312 20.22 9.03 -6.06
C LEU A 312 21.66 8.65 -5.72
N PRO A 313 21.88 7.66 -4.83
CA PRO A 313 23.22 7.15 -4.55
C PRO A 313 23.78 6.35 -5.72
N GLU A 314 25.12 6.25 -5.80
CA GLU A 314 25.85 5.47 -6.81
C GLU A 314 25.62 3.95 -6.72
N SER A 315 24.80 3.47 -5.79
CA SER A 315 24.35 2.08 -5.75
C SER A 315 23.15 1.81 -6.65
N VAL A 316 22.41 2.83 -7.09
CA VAL A 316 21.19 2.64 -7.88
C VAL A 316 21.54 2.17 -9.29
N VAL A 317 20.91 1.08 -9.72
CA VAL A 317 21.12 0.47 -11.05
C VAL A 317 19.88 0.52 -11.94
N ARG A 318 18.69 0.74 -11.34
CA ARG A 318 17.41 0.64 -12.06
C ARG A 318 16.33 1.56 -11.47
N ILE A 319 15.65 2.28 -12.35
CA ILE A 319 14.41 3.03 -12.08
C ILE A 319 13.33 2.47 -13.01
N ASP A 320 12.23 1.98 -12.45
CA ASP A 320 11.15 1.36 -13.20
C ASP A 320 10.13 2.35 -13.78
N ASP A 321 9.13 1.82 -14.48
CA ASP A 321 8.11 2.57 -15.21
C ASP A 321 7.33 3.50 -14.27
N TYR A 322 7.04 4.71 -14.73
CA TYR A 322 6.26 5.72 -14.00
C TYR A 322 6.81 6.12 -12.62
N ALA A 323 8.05 5.74 -12.27
CA ALA A 323 8.60 5.89 -10.91
C ALA A 323 8.46 7.30 -10.32
N PHE A 324 8.60 8.36 -11.12
CA PHE A 324 8.42 9.76 -10.70
C PHE A 324 7.33 10.49 -11.51
N TYR A 325 6.40 9.75 -12.11
CA TYR A 325 5.35 10.30 -12.96
C TYR A 325 4.53 11.39 -12.25
N GLY A 326 4.31 12.52 -12.92
CA GLY A 326 3.48 13.62 -12.43
C GLY A 326 4.03 14.33 -11.20
N SER A 327 5.28 14.08 -10.83
CA SER A 327 5.94 14.73 -9.69
C SER A 327 6.46 16.11 -10.09
N GLU A 328 5.53 17.04 -10.35
CA GLU A 328 5.78 18.39 -10.87
C GLU A 328 6.73 19.25 -10.00
N SER A 329 6.88 18.88 -8.73
CA SER A 329 7.75 19.57 -7.78
C SER A 329 9.24 19.28 -8.01
N ILE A 330 9.58 18.14 -8.59
CA ILE A 330 10.97 17.72 -8.86
C ILE A 330 11.57 18.65 -9.91
N LYS A 331 12.61 19.40 -9.55
CA LYS A 331 13.32 20.34 -10.43
C LYS A 331 14.74 19.90 -10.76
N ASN A 332 15.39 19.26 -9.78
CA ASN A 332 16.79 18.86 -9.83
C ASN A 332 16.87 17.34 -9.69
N VAL A 333 17.54 16.68 -10.64
CA VAL A 333 17.76 15.24 -10.62
C VAL A 333 19.24 14.97 -10.83
N THR A 334 19.85 14.29 -9.86
CA THR A 334 21.19 13.73 -9.95
C THR A 334 21.07 12.22 -10.10
N LEU A 335 21.33 11.74 -11.30
CA LEU A 335 21.35 10.31 -11.64
C LEU A 335 22.76 9.75 -11.44
N PRO A 336 22.92 8.53 -10.91
CA PRO A 336 24.21 7.91 -10.69
C PRO A 336 24.76 7.29 -11.97
N GLN A 337 26.08 7.14 -12.07
CA GLN A 337 26.70 6.57 -13.29
C GLN A 337 26.55 5.05 -13.39
N THR A 338 26.17 4.40 -12.29
CA THR A 338 25.81 2.97 -12.24
C THR A 338 24.46 2.64 -12.82
N LEU A 339 23.59 3.64 -13.03
CA LEU A 339 22.23 3.47 -13.51
C LEU A 339 22.23 2.99 -14.97
N THR A 340 21.66 1.81 -15.22
CA THR A 340 21.62 1.18 -16.55
C THR A 340 20.23 1.14 -17.18
N TYR A 341 19.18 1.40 -16.40
CA TYR A 341 17.80 1.32 -16.87
C TYR A 341 16.92 2.40 -16.24
N ILE A 342 16.15 3.08 -17.09
CA ILE A 342 15.10 4.02 -16.72
C ILE A 342 13.86 3.67 -17.54
N GLY A 343 12.76 3.38 -16.83
CA GLY A 343 11.52 2.88 -17.41
C GLY A 343 10.71 3.89 -18.23
N LYS A 344 9.64 3.37 -18.84
CA LYS A 344 8.63 4.14 -19.57
C LYS A 344 8.03 5.22 -18.67
N ALA A 345 7.92 6.44 -19.20
CA ALA A 345 7.30 7.57 -18.50
C ALA A 345 7.85 7.84 -17.08
N ALA A 346 9.07 7.37 -16.75
CA ALA A 346 9.60 7.45 -15.40
C ALA A 346 9.70 8.89 -14.86
N PHE A 347 9.89 9.88 -15.74
CA PHE A 347 9.93 11.30 -15.39
C PHE A 347 8.84 12.12 -16.13
N GLU A 348 7.81 11.48 -16.69
CA GLU A 348 6.71 12.18 -17.38
C GLU A 348 6.05 13.19 -16.44
N GLY A 349 5.80 14.41 -16.93
CA GLY A 349 5.15 15.47 -16.17
C GLY A 349 5.95 16.01 -14.98
N THR A 350 7.25 15.73 -14.90
CA THR A 350 8.11 16.30 -13.84
C THR A 350 8.49 17.75 -14.15
N GLY A 351 8.87 18.49 -13.10
CA GLY A 351 9.29 19.90 -13.20
C GLY A 351 10.76 20.09 -13.54
N ILE A 352 11.45 19.05 -14.02
CA ILE A 352 12.89 19.05 -14.25
C ILE A 352 13.28 20.14 -15.25
N THR A 353 14.39 20.81 -15.00
CA THR A 353 14.90 21.89 -15.85
C THR A 353 16.08 21.47 -16.70
N LYS A 354 16.91 20.59 -16.13
CA LYS A 354 18.07 19.99 -16.75
C LYS A 354 18.24 18.56 -16.27
N VAL A 355 18.81 17.69 -17.10
CA VAL A 355 19.17 16.32 -16.70
C VAL A 355 20.41 15.83 -17.43
N VAL A 356 21.25 15.08 -16.71
CA VAL A 356 22.42 14.39 -17.27
C VAL A 356 22.13 12.90 -17.24
N LEU A 357 21.98 12.28 -18.42
CA LEU A 357 21.74 10.85 -18.49
C LEU A 357 23.05 10.06 -18.21
N PRO A 358 22.99 8.91 -17.51
CA PRO A 358 24.17 8.11 -17.17
C PRO A 358 24.88 7.54 -18.40
N GLU A 359 26.21 7.50 -18.39
CA GLU A 359 27.03 7.05 -19.53
C GLU A 359 26.74 5.62 -20.04
N ARG A 360 26.14 4.78 -19.19
CA ARG A 360 25.81 3.38 -19.51
C ARG A 360 24.39 3.18 -20.05
N LEU A 361 23.58 4.24 -20.12
CA LEU A 361 22.20 4.16 -20.59
C LEU A 361 22.19 3.94 -22.12
N THR A 362 21.54 2.87 -22.56
CA THR A 362 21.44 2.49 -23.99
C THR A 362 20.17 2.96 -24.66
N ASP A 363 19.13 3.32 -23.89
CA ASP A 363 17.81 3.61 -24.43
C ASP A 363 17.15 4.73 -23.63
N ILE A 364 16.46 5.63 -24.34
CA ILE A 364 15.53 6.59 -23.75
C ILE A 364 14.13 6.04 -24.00
N ALA A 365 13.50 5.44 -23.00
CA ALA A 365 12.20 4.79 -23.09
C ALA A 365 11.05 5.70 -23.59
N GLU A 366 9.96 5.06 -24.03
CA GLU A 366 8.72 5.72 -24.43
C GLU A 366 8.26 6.72 -23.35
N LYS A 367 7.95 7.95 -23.78
CA LYS A 367 7.43 9.02 -22.90
C LYS A 367 8.29 9.38 -21.69
N MET A 368 9.56 8.96 -21.60
CA MET A 368 10.39 9.13 -20.40
C MET A 368 10.35 10.55 -19.82
N PHE A 369 10.36 11.57 -20.68
CA PHE A 369 10.26 12.98 -20.31
C PHE A 369 9.05 13.69 -20.95
N LEU A 370 8.01 12.94 -21.34
CA LEU A 370 6.78 13.53 -21.89
C LEU A 370 6.25 14.60 -20.93
N GLU A 371 5.82 15.74 -21.46
CA GLU A 371 5.29 16.87 -20.66
C GLU A 371 6.24 17.43 -19.58
N CYS A 372 7.56 17.19 -19.68
CA CYS A 372 8.57 17.92 -18.91
C CYS A 372 8.71 19.35 -19.46
N ARG A 373 7.66 20.17 -19.29
CA ARG A 373 7.52 21.50 -19.94
C ARG A 373 8.62 22.50 -19.57
N LYS A 374 9.37 22.23 -18.49
CA LYS A 374 10.49 23.06 -18.02
C LYS A 374 11.86 22.52 -18.41
N LEU A 375 11.94 21.35 -19.05
CA LEU A 375 13.21 20.74 -19.44
C LEU A 375 13.79 21.53 -20.63
N GLU A 376 14.84 22.30 -20.35
CA GLU A 376 15.51 23.18 -21.30
C GLU A 376 16.84 22.59 -21.79
N SER A 377 17.53 21.82 -20.95
CA SER A 377 18.84 21.26 -21.25
C SER A 377 18.96 19.78 -20.90
N ILE A 378 19.61 19.01 -21.76
CA ILE A 378 19.86 17.58 -21.54
C ILE A 378 21.22 17.15 -22.06
N TYR A 379 21.89 16.27 -21.32
CA TYR A 379 23.00 15.47 -21.84
C TYR A 379 22.54 14.05 -22.18
N ILE A 380 22.78 13.65 -23.43
CA ILE A 380 22.51 12.32 -23.96
C ILE A 380 23.85 11.64 -24.27
N PRO A 381 24.20 10.53 -23.61
CA PRO A 381 25.47 9.85 -23.82
C PRO A 381 25.49 9.13 -25.17
N LYS A 382 26.69 8.93 -25.72
CA LYS A 382 26.88 8.23 -26.99
C LYS A 382 26.39 6.78 -26.99
N ALA A 383 26.21 6.20 -25.80
CA ALA A 383 25.75 4.84 -25.63
C ALA A 383 24.26 4.67 -25.99
N VAL A 384 23.48 5.76 -26.04
CA VAL A 384 22.06 5.72 -26.42
C VAL A 384 21.92 5.34 -27.89
N GLN A 385 21.19 4.24 -28.12
CA GLN A 385 20.91 3.64 -29.43
C GLN A 385 19.48 3.89 -29.88
N THR A 386 18.53 4.01 -28.94
CA THR A 386 17.11 4.23 -29.26
C THR A 386 16.50 5.35 -28.43
N ILE A 387 15.55 6.06 -29.05
CA ILE A 387 14.65 7.00 -28.39
C ILE A 387 13.23 6.49 -28.61
N GLY A 388 12.47 6.39 -27.53
CA GLY A 388 11.11 5.89 -27.53
C GLY A 388 10.12 6.94 -28.03
N LYS A 389 8.98 6.47 -28.50
CA LYS A 389 7.89 7.33 -28.97
C LYS A 389 7.53 8.38 -27.91
N GLU A 390 7.41 9.64 -28.34
CA GLU A 390 6.99 10.78 -27.50
C GLU A 390 7.91 11.04 -26.29
N ALA A 391 9.16 10.53 -26.28
CA ALA A 391 10.07 10.65 -25.14
C ALA A 391 10.30 12.10 -24.69
N PHE A 392 10.30 13.06 -25.63
CA PHE A 392 10.52 14.49 -25.36
C PHE A 392 9.36 15.38 -25.83
N LYS A 393 8.19 14.79 -26.12
CA LYS A 393 7.03 15.58 -26.52
C LYS A 393 6.63 16.54 -25.40
N ASP A 394 6.25 17.77 -25.78
CA ASP A 394 5.92 18.86 -24.85
C ASP A 394 7.08 19.32 -23.93
N CYS A 395 8.33 18.99 -24.27
CA CYS A 395 9.51 19.59 -23.63
C CYS A 395 9.87 20.95 -24.25
N SER A 396 10.61 21.77 -23.49
CA SER A 396 11.11 23.08 -23.93
C SER A 396 12.60 23.05 -24.30
N LEU A 397 13.07 21.94 -24.88
CA LEU A 397 14.49 21.69 -25.14
C LEU A 397 15.09 22.78 -26.05
N ARG A 398 16.24 23.31 -25.63
CA ARG A 398 17.05 24.28 -26.37
C ARG A 398 18.50 23.85 -26.45
N ASP A 399 19.04 23.35 -25.34
CA ASP A 399 20.46 23.01 -25.19
C ASP A 399 20.64 21.50 -25.04
N VAL A 400 20.82 20.81 -26.17
CA VAL A 400 21.09 19.36 -26.20
C VAL A 400 22.59 19.13 -26.35
N TYR A 401 23.16 18.38 -25.41
CA TYR A 401 24.54 17.91 -25.45
C TYR A 401 24.55 16.44 -25.79
N TYR A 402 25.25 16.06 -26.86
CA TYR A 402 25.34 14.67 -27.29
C TYR A 402 26.79 14.19 -27.18
N GLY A 403 26.99 13.06 -26.50
CA GLY A 403 28.31 12.46 -26.30
C GLY A 403 28.91 11.87 -27.59
N GLY A 404 28.11 11.69 -28.65
CA GLY A 404 28.56 11.21 -29.96
C GLY A 404 28.82 12.33 -30.97
N ASN A 405 28.98 11.93 -32.23
CA ASN A 405 29.20 12.84 -33.35
C ASN A 405 27.89 13.16 -34.12
N GLU A 406 28.01 14.02 -35.13
CA GLU A 406 26.88 14.47 -35.95
C GLU A 406 26.18 13.35 -36.73
N GLU A 407 26.93 12.39 -37.27
CA GLU A 407 26.37 11.27 -38.05
C GLU A 407 25.53 10.36 -37.16
N GLN A 408 26.05 10.04 -35.96
CA GLN A 408 25.35 9.24 -34.96
C GLN A 408 24.06 9.92 -34.50
N TRP A 409 24.09 11.23 -34.27
CA TRP A 409 22.91 12.00 -33.89
C TRP A 409 21.81 11.95 -34.96
N LYS A 410 22.17 12.22 -36.23
CA LYS A 410 21.21 12.18 -37.35
C LYS A 410 20.54 10.82 -37.51
N GLN A 411 21.25 9.73 -37.20
CA GLN A 411 20.68 8.39 -37.19
C GLN A 411 19.72 8.20 -36.01
N LEU A 412 20.12 8.64 -34.81
CA LEU A 412 19.36 8.49 -33.58
C LEU A 412 18.00 9.21 -33.61
N VAL A 413 17.95 10.42 -34.18
CA VAL A 413 16.74 11.28 -34.15
C VAL A 413 15.88 11.21 -35.41
N ARG A 414 16.22 10.34 -36.37
CA ARG A 414 15.59 10.30 -37.71
C ARG A 414 14.06 10.30 -37.67
N ASP A 415 13.47 9.56 -36.72
CA ASP A 415 12.03 9.37 -36.59
C ASP A 415 11.41 10.22 -35.46
N HIS A 416 12.15 11.21 -34.93
CA HIS A 416 11.76 12.08 -33.82
C HIS A 416 11.70 13.54 -34.25
N GLU A 417 10.53 13.96 -34.76
CA GLU A 417 10.29 15.34 -35.21
C GLU A 417 10.57 16.39 -34.12
N GLU A 418 10.35 16.03 -32.86
CA GLU A 418 10.59 16.88 -31.69
C GLU A 418 12.07 17.21 -31.44
N LEU A 419 13.00 16.47 -32.05
CA LEU A 419 14.45 16.69 -31.95
C LEU A 419 15.08 17.17 -33.26
N ASN A 420 14.40 17.00 -34.40
CA ASN A 420 14.96 17.27 -35.74
C ASN A 420 15.35 18.75 -36.00
N TYR A 421 14.80 19.69 -35.23
CA TYR A 421 15.13 21.13 -35.36
C TYR A 421 16.24 21.59 -34.40
N ILE A 422 16.72 20.71 -33.51
CA ILE A 422 17.75 21.05 -32.53
C ILE A 422 19.13 20.71 -33.09
N THR A 423 20.05 21.68 -33.06
CA THR A 423 21.47 21.43 -33.35
C THR A 423 22.20 21.18 -32.03
N PRO A 424 22.58 19.93 -31.72
CA PRO A 424 23.22 19.61 -30.45
C PRO A 424 24.70 20.01 -30.43
N HIS A 425 25.24 20.12 -29.22
CA HIS A 425 26.67 20.23 -28.98
C HIS A 425 27.31 18.83 -28.97
N TYR A 426 28.12 18.53 -29.99
CA TYR A 426 28.75 17.23 -30.20
C TYR A 426 30.04 17.02 -29.42
N ASN A 427 30.42 15.73 -29.24
CA ASN A 427 31.63 15.31 -28.53
C ASN A 427 31.76 15.95 -27.14
N SER A 428 30.63 16.34 -26.56
CA SER A 428 30.59 17.10 -25.34
C SER A 428 30.61 16.14 -24.16
N SER A 429 31.79 15.74 -23.70
CA SER A 429 31.95 15.33 -22.29
C SER A 429 32.03 16.53 -21.35
N ALA A 430 32.18 17.73 -21.92
CA ALA A 430 32.60 18.97 -21.27
C ALA A 430 31.56 19.62 -20.33
N LEU A 431 30.43 18.96 -20.05
CA LEU A 431 29.42 19.45 -19.09
C LEU A 431 29.09 18.49 -17.94
N LEU A 432 29.84 17.41 -17.76
CA LEU A 432 29.77 16.62 -16.51
C LEU A 432 30.05 17.49 -15.26
N ALA A 433 30.73 18.63 -15.42
CA ALA A 433 31.05 19.58 -14.34
C ALA A 433 30.15 20.84 -14.25
N THR A 434 29.36 21.15 -15.29
CA THR A 434 28.57 22.41 -15.36
C THR A 434 27.05 22.17 -15.34
N LEU A 435 26.57 20.96 -15.66
CA LEU A 435 25.17 20.57 -15.45
C LEU A 435 24.90 19.98 -14.05
N SER A 436 25.94 19.56 -13.32
CA SER A 436 25.89 18.81 -12.05
C SER A 436 25.73 19.65 -10.77
N LEU A 437 25.48 20.96 -10.87
CA LEU A 437 25.24 21.86 -9.73
C LEU A 437 23.76 22.07 -9.41
#